data_AF-A0A419L0U7-F1
#
_entry.id   AF-A0A419L0U7-F1
#
_cell.length_a   1.000
_cell.length_b   1.000
_cell.length_c   1.000
_cell.angle_alpha   90.00
_cell.angle_beta   90.00
_cell.angle_gamma   90.00
#
_symmetry.space_group_name_H-M   'P 1'
#
loop_
_entity.id
_entity.type
_entity.pdbx_description
1 polymer ?
#
loop_
_entity_poly.entity_id
_entity_poly.type
_entity_poly.pdbx_seq_one_letter_code
_entity_poly.pdbx_strand_id
1 'polypeptide(L)'
;MSKGSVGKEVKMRLPRIVINLTVAFLFWIISQVGPIFVKGLTIPGISLPPPLNTVSSLVGLASTFIAMIFLVRAISDILFFADLSAEIVVRSLGIKERKPLKRIARDLTYIILTLLLATAASPLLSSIPQVGGYLMVIVSLSALGIFLILIYDIGKVVHGVLHEKTRRIADWIGNLLEEKGYRNSNRKFGEKGSGE
;
A
#
# COMPACT_ATOMS: atom_id res chain seq x y z
N MET A 1 -15.95 -14.84 5.86
CA MET A 1 -14.78 -15.70 6.10
C MET A 1 -14.78 -16.13 7.56
N SER A 2 -14.67 -17.43 7.83
CA SER A 2 -14.75 -17.97 9.20
C SER A 2 -13.50 -17.60 9.99
N LYS A 3 -13.67 -17.02 11.19
CA LYS A 3 -12.58 -16.60 12.09
C LYS A 3 -11.58 -17.73 12.43
N GLY A 4 -11.98 -19.00 12.28
CA GLY A 4 -11.10 -20.15 12.50
C GLY A 4 -10.08 -20.42 11.37
N SER A 5 -10.33 -19.97 10.13
CA SER A 5 -9.39 -20.19 9.02
C SER A 5 -8.23 -19.19 9.03
N VAL A 6 -8.52 -17.93 9.38
CA VAL A 6 -7.53 -16.84 9.40
C VAL A 6 -6.40 -17.13 10.38
N GLY A 7 -6.71 -17.64 11.58
CA GLY A 7 -5.69 -17.95 12.59
C GLY A 7 -4.73 -19.08 12.19
N LYS A 8 -5.25 -20.12 11.51
CA LYS A 8 -4.41 -21.20 10.94
C LYS A 8 -3.55 -20.70 9.79
N GLU A 9 -4.12 -19.87 8.94
CA GLU A 9 -3.45 -19.33 7.77
C GLU A 9 -2.33 -18.35 8.16
N VAL A 10 -2.56 -17.50 9.17
CA VAL A 10 -1.52 -16.66 9.78
C VAL A 10 -0.40 -17.51 10.35
N LYS A 11 -0.71 -18.55 11.14
CA LYS A 11 0.32 -19.44 11.74
C LYS A 11 1.15 -20.18 10.69
N MET A 12 0.60 -20.45 9.50
CA MET A 12 1.34 -21.06 8.40
C MET A 12 2.16 -20.06 7.59
N ARG A 13 1.63 -18.85 7.37
CA ARG A 13 2.28 -17.82 6.52
C ARG A 13 3.36 -17.04 7.26
N LEU A 14 3.21 -16.75 8.56
CA LEU A 14 4.20 -16.01 9.34
C LEU A 14 5.60 -16.64 9.30
N PRO A 15 5.77 -17.95 9.60
CA PRO A 15 7.07 -18.60 9.53
C PRO A 15 7.65 -18.56 8.12
N ARG A 16 6.79 -18.72 7.10
CA ARG A 16 7.21 -18.68 5.69
C ARG A 16 7.74 -17.31 5.29
N ILE A 17 7.09 -16.22 5.74
CA ILE A 17 7.59 -14.85 5.56
C ILE A 17 8.98 -14.73 6.18
N VAL A 18 9.12 -15.10 7.46
CA VAL A 18 10.39 -14.99 8.19
C VAL A 18 11.49 -15.75 7.47
N ILE A 19 11.27 -17.01 7.11
CA ILE A 19 12.26 -17.84 6.40
C ILE A 19 12.64 -17.21 5.06
N ASN A 20 11.66 -16.83 4.24
CA ASN A 20 11.94 -16.24 2.94
C ASN A 20 12.70 -14.91 3.07
N LEU A 21 12.37 -14.08 4.07
CA LEU A 21 13.07 -12.83 4.34
C LEU A 21 14.50 -13.09 4.83
N THR A 22 14.70 -14.06 5.72
CA THR A 22 16.02 -14.45 6.23
C THR A 22 16.90 -14.96 5.10
N VAL A 23 16.37 -15.83 4.23
CA VAL A 23 17.13 -16.35 3.09
C VAL A 23 17.45 -15.22 2.11
N ALA A 24 16.49 -14.34 1.79
CA ALA A 24 16.76 -13.18 0.94
C ALA A 24 17.85 -12.28 1.53
N PHE A 25 17.81 -12.03 2.84
CA PHE A 25 18.81 -11.24 3.55
C PHE A 25 20.20 -11.89 3.54
N LEU A 26 20.29 -13.21 3.75
CA LEU A 26 21.54 -13.95 3.65
C LEU A 26 22.14 -13.83 2.25
N PHE A 27 21.35 -14.06 1.20
CA PHE A 27 21.83 -13.94 -0.18
C PHE A 27 22.16 -12.50 -0.57
N TRP A 28 21.50 -11.51 0.03
CA TRP A 28 21.89 -10.10 -0.13
C TRP A 28 23.27 -9.84 0.47
N ILE A 29 23.56 -10.34 1.69
CA ILE A 29 24.91 -10.26 2.28
C ILE A 29 25.92 -10.99 1.39
N ILE A 30 25.61 -12.21 0.93
CA ILE A 30 26.50 -12.97 0.04
C ILE A 30 26.74 -12.20 -1.26
N SER A 31 25.75 -11.48 -1.79
CA SER A 31 25.93 -10.64 -2.97
C SER A 31 26.92 -9.50 -2.74
N GLN A 32 27.06 -8.99 -1.52
CA GLN A 32 27.98 -7.91 -1.17
C GLN A 32 29.39 -8.44 -0.85
N VAL A 33 29.47 -9.50 -0.05
CA VAL A 33 30.73 -10.01 0.48
C VAL A 33 31.32 -11.12 -0.40
N GLY A 34 30.47 -11.95 -1.00
CA GLY A 34 30.87 -13.08 -1.87
C GLY A 34 31.81 -12.69 -3.01
N PRO A 35 31.53 -11.62 -3.79
CA PRO A 35 32.43 -11.14 -4.84
C PRO A 35 33.84 -10.76 -4.36
N ILE A 36 34.00 -10.38 -3.09
CA ILE A 36 35.30 -9.99 -2.51
C ILE A 36 36.23 -11.21 -2.41
N PHE A 37 35.70 -12.39 -2.07
CA PHE A 37 36.47 -13.61 -1.87
C PHE A 37 36.98 -14.24 -3.17
N VAL A 38 36.34 -13.95 -4.29
CA VAL A 38 36.70 -14.49 -5.63
C VAL A 38 37.27 -13.42 -6.56
N LYS A 39 37.66 -12.27 -5.99
CA LYS A 39 38.20 -11.13 -6.73
C LYS A 39 39.54 -11.51 -7.37
N GLY A 40 39.65 -11.35 -8.69
CA GLY A 40 40.87 -11.66 -9.45
C GLY A 40 40.85 -13.02 -10.16
N LEU A 41 39.83 -13.85 -9.97
CA LEU A 41 39.64 -15.07 -10.76
C LEU A 41 38.96 -14.71 -12.09
N THR A 42 39.73 -14.75 -13.17
CA THR A 42 39.22 -14.67 -14.54
C THR A 42 38.74 -16.05 -14.98
N ILE A 43 37.68 -16.10 -15.78
CA ILE A 43 37.19 -17.36 -16.35
C ILE A 43 38.02 -17.64 -17.61
N PRO A 44 38.92 -18.65 -17.60
CA PRO A 44 39.70 -18.96 -18.80
C PRO A 44 38.76 -19.42 -19.92
N GLY A 45 38.92 -18.85 -21.12
CA GLY A 45 38.15 -19.24 -22.32
C GLY A 45 36.81 -18.53 -22.53
N ILE A 46 36.39 -17.61 -21.67
CA ILE A 46 35.15 -16.83 -21.84
C ILE A 46 35.46 -15.34 -22.00
N SER A 47 35.41 -14.84 -23.24
CA SER A 47 35.49 -13.42 -23.56
C SER A 47 34.09 -12.79 -23.54
N LEU A 48 33.46 -12.74 -22.37
CA LEU A 48 32.23 -11.97 -22.18
C LEU A 48 32.57 -10.47 -22.08
N PRO A 49 31.73 -9.58 -22.64
CA PRO A 49 31.93 -8.15 -22.46
C PRO A 49 31.85 -7.79 -20.96
N PRO A 50 32.63 -6.78 -20.51
CA PRO A 50 32.47 -6.22 -19.17
C PRO A 50 31.00 -5.81 -18.96
N PRO A 51 30.37 -6.15 -17.81
CA PRO A 51 30.97 -6.55 -16.53
C PRO A 51 30.96 -8.07 -16.22
N LEU A 52 30.57 -8.95 -17.16
CA LEU A 52 30.37 -10.39 -16.91
C LEU A 52 31.62 -11.26 -17.08
N ASN A 53 32.78 -10.65 -17.25
CA ASN A 53 34.06 -11.32 -17.52
C ASN A 53 34.73 -11.94 -16.28
N THR A 54 34.22 -11.67 -15.07
CA THR A 54 34.86 -12.07 -13.82
C THR A 54 33.95 -12.96 -12.98
N VAL A 55 34.52 -13.97 -12.32
CA VAL A 55 33.79 -14.86 -11.40
C VAL A 55 33.08 -14.07 -10.29
N SER A 56 33.67 -12.97 -9.83
CA SER A 56 33.08 -12.05 -8.84
C SER A 56 31.74 -11.47 -9.28
N SER A 57 31.62 -11.08 -10.56
CA SER A 57 30.37 -10.55 -11.09
C SER A 57 29.30 -11.62 -11.17
N LEU A 58 29.67 -12.85 -11.55
CA LEU A 58 28.75 -13.97 -11.65
C LEU A 58 28.21 -14.38 -10.27
N VAL A 59 29.08 -14.43 -9.26
CA VAL A 59 28.70 -14.73 -7.86
C VAL A 59 27.77 -13.66 -7.30
N GLY A 60 28.08 -12.38 -7.51
CA GLY A 60 27.21 -11.27 -7.07
C GLY A 60 25.85 -11.31 -7.75
N LEU A 61 25.83 -11.51 -9.07
CA LEU A 61 24.61 -11.55 -9.86
C LEU A 61 23.73 -12.75 -9.49
N ALA A 62 24.30 -13.96 -9.40
CA ALA A 62 23.59 -15.16 -8.99
C ALA A 62 22.99 -15.03 -7.58
N SER A 63 23.78 -14.49 -6.64
CA SER A 63 23.32 -14.25 -5.26
C SER A 63 22.17 -13.23 -5.23
N THR A 64 22.26 -12.17 -6.03
CA THR A 64 21.19 -11.18 -6.18
C THR A 64 19.91 -11.81 -6.72
N PHE A 65 20.00 -12.66 -7.76
CA PHE A 65 18.84 -13.36 -8.30
C PHE A 65 18.15 -14.26 -7.28
N ILE A 66 18.93 -15.03 -6.52
CA ILE A 66 18.38 -15.89 -5.47
C ILE A 66 17.71 -15.02 -4.38
N ALA A 67 18.37 -13.95 -3.93
CA ALA A 67 17.79 -13.01 -2.99
C ALA A 67 16.45 -12.45 -3.50
N MET A 68 16.39 -12.08 -4.78
CA MET A 68 15.20 -11.52 -5.41
C MET A 68 14.04 -12.52 -5.48
N ILE A 69 14.30 -13.80 -5.80
CA ILE A 69 13.28 -14.86 -5.79
C ILE A 69 12.66 -15.00 -4.39
N PHE A 70 13.49 -15.05 -3.36
CA PHE A 70 13.02 -15.18 -1.98
C PHE A 70 12.31 -13.92 -1.48
N LEU A 71 12.75 -12.74 -1.94
CA LEU A 71 12.09 -11.48 -1.65
C LEU A 71 10.66 -11.44 -2.24
N VAL A 72 10.50 -11.83 -3.51
CA VAL A 72 9.19 -11.90 -4.17
C VAL A 72 8.26 -12.88 -3.46
N ARG A 73 8.78 -14.02 -3.01
CA ARG A 73 8.03 -14.99 -2.19
C ARG A 73 7.58 -14.38 -0.86
N ALA A 74 8.48 -13.70 -0.15
CA ALA A 74 8.14 -13.04 1.11
C ALA A 74 7.08 -11.96 0.92
N ILE A 75 7.20 -11.13 -0.12
CA ILE A 75 6.21 -10.07 -0.43
C ILE A 75 4.83 -10.67 -0.69
N SER A 76 4.75 -11.77 -1.45
CA SER A 76 3.49 -12.45 -1.75
C SER A 76 2.79 -12.98 -0.49
N ASP A 77 3.56 -13.49 0.46
CA ASP A 77 3.02 -13.92 1.76
C ASP A 77 2.65 -12.73 2.67
N ILE A 78 3.39 -11.61 2.61
CA ILE A 78 3.10 -10.37 3.36
C ILE A 78 1.82 -9.70 2.86
N LEU A 79 1.57 -9.68 1.54
CA LEU A 79 0.37 -9.07 0.96
C LEU A 79 -0.93 -9.66 1.53
N PHE A 80 -0.93 -10.94 1.93
CA PHE A 80 -2.07 -11.54 2.62
C PHE A 80 -2.41 -10.84 3.94
N PHE A 81 -1.42 -10.32 4.65
CA PHE A 81 -1.63 -9.60 5.91
C PHE A 81 -2.17 -8.19 5.70
N ALA A 82 -2.01 -7.61 4.52
CA ALA A 82 -2.54 -6.28 4.21
C ALA A 82 -4.09 -6.27 4.32
N ASP A 83 -4.76 -7.26 3.75
CA ASP A 83 -6.22 -7.41 3.86
C ASP A 83 -6.68 -7.63 5.32
N LEU A 84 -5.91 -8.40 6.09
CA LEU A 84 -6.20 -8.64 7.51
C LEU A 84 -6.04 -7.37 8.35
N SER A 85 -4.99 -6.60 8.10
CA SER A 85 -4.73 -5.33 8.79
C SER A 85 -5.82 -4.30 8.51
N ALA A 86 -6.32 -4.24 7.28
CA ALA A 86 -7.46 -3.40 6.92
C ALA A 86 -8.73 -3.81 7.69
N GLU A 87 -8.98 -5.11 7.91
CA GLU A 87 -10.11 -5.56 8.73
C GLU A 87 -9.95 -5.15 10.20
N ILE A 88 -8.75 -5.22 10.75
CA ILE A 88 -8.45 -4.83 12.14
C ILE A 88 -8.67 -3.33 12.34
N VAL A 89 -8.11 -2.49 11.47
CA VAL A 89 -8.23 -1.01 11.55
C VAL A 89 -9.69 -0.57 11.45
N VAL A 90 -10.46 -1.19 10.56
CA VAL A 90 -11.89 -0.87 10.40
C VAL A 90 -12.70 -1.29 11.63
N ARG A 91 -12.33 -2.41 12.26
CA ARG A 91 -12.98 -2.91 13.46
C ARG A 91 -12.65 -2.07 14.69
N SER A 92 -11.41 -1.56 14.81
CA SER A 92 -10.98 -0.72 15.93
C SER A 92 -11.61 0.68 15.91
N LEU A 93 -12.00 1.17 14.73
CA LEU A 93 -12.68 2.47 14.59
C LEU A 93 -14.16 2.45 14.98
N GLY A 94 -14.76 1.27 15.27
CA GLY A 94 -16.13 1.17 15.80
C GLY A 94 -17.24 1.58 14.83
N ILE A 95 -16.92 1.91 13.58
CA ILE A 95 -17.88 2.44 12.62
C ILE A 95 -18.68 1.28 11.99
N LYS A 96 -19.97 1.21 12.34
CA LYS A 96 -20.93 0.25 11.79
C LYS A 96 -21.29 0.51 10.30
N GLU A 97 -20.80 1.59 9.68
CA GLU A 97 -21.03 1.91 8.25
C GLU A 97 -20.10 1.08 7.35
N ARG A 98 -20.57 -0.14 7.04
CA ARG A 98 -19.74 -1.28 6.66
C ARG A 98 -19.08 -1.27 5.27
N LYS A 99 -19.29 -0.26 4.42
CA LYS A 99 -18.83 -0.32 3.01
C LYS A 99 -17.83 0.78 2.62
N PRO A 100 -18.14 2.08 2.72
CA PRO A 100 -17.24 3.12 2.20
C PRO A 100 -15.99 3.29 3.06
N LEU A 101 -16.13 3.32 4.39
CA LEU A 101 -15.00 3.49 5.31
C LEU A 101 -14.05 2.29 5.31
N LYS A 102 -14.59 1.07 5.15
CA LYS A 102 -13.76 -0.13 5.00
C LYS A 102 -12.88 -0.06 3.76
N ARG A 103 -13.42 0.49 2.66
CA ARG A 103 -12.69 0.66 1.41
C ARG A 103 -11.59 1.72 1.56
N ILE A 104 -11.91 2.89 2.12
CA ILE A 104 -10.93 3.96 2.36
C ILE A 104 -9.78 3.49 3.27
N ALA A 105 -10.08 2.82 4.38
CA ALA A 105 -9.05 2.34 5.30
C ALA A 105 -8.12 1.32 4.65
N ARG A 106 -8.68 0.42 3.82
CA ARG A 106 -7.90 -0.55 3.06
C ARG A 106 -7.01 0.13 2.02
N ASP A 107 -7.55 1.09 1.27
CA ASP A 107 -6.80 1.80 0.23
C ASP A 107 -5.69 2.66 0.85
N LEU A 108 -5.95 3.30 2.00
CA LEU A 108 -4.94 4.03 2.77
C LEU A 108 -3.85 3.10 3.33
N THR A 109 -4.24 1.92 3.80
CA THR A 109 -3.29 0.88 4.24
C THR A 109 -2.39 0.45 3.08
N TYR A 110 -2.94 0.28 1.88
CA TYR A 110 -2.15 -0.04 0.69
C TYR A 110 -1.21 1.09 0.28
N ILE A 111 -1.62 2.35 0.39
CA ILE A 111 -0.73 3.51 0.15
C ILE A 111 0.46 3.47 1.12
N ILE A 112 0.18 3.36 2.42
CA ILE A 112 1.21 3.34 3.46
C ILE A 112 2.15 2.13 3.27
N LEU A 113 1.59 0.95 2.99
CA LEU A 113 2.37 -0.27 2.75
C LEU A 113 3.26 -0.15 1.51
N THR A 114 2.73 0.40 0.41
CA THR A 114 3.49 0.61 -0.83
C THR A 114 4.64 1.59 -0.60
N LEU A 115 4.38 2.68 0.12
CA LEU A 115 5.40 3.66 0.46
C LEU A 115 6.49 3.06 1.36
N LEU A 116 6.10 2.33 2.41
CA LEU A 116 7.02 1.59 3.28
C LEU A 116 7.88 0.59 2.51
N LEU A 117 7.27 -0.19 1.61
CA LEU A 117 7.99 -1.16 0.78
C LEU A 117 8.99 -0.46 -0.15
N ALA A 118 8.59 0.64 -0.80
CA ALA A 118 9.48 1.40 -1.68
C ALA A 118 10.66 2.00 -0.89
N THR A 119 10.39 2.60 0.26
CA THR A 119 11.43 3.18 1.13
C THR A 119 12.37 2.10 1.70
N ALA A 120 11.83 0.97 2.15
CA ALA A 120 12.63 -0.15 2.68
C ALA A 120 13.46 -0.84 1.58
N ALA A 121 12.95 -0.89 0.35
CA ALA A 121 13.66 -1.43 -0.80
C ALA A 121 14.80 -0.50 -1.25
N SER A 122 14.70 0.83 -1.03
CA SER A 122 15.70 1.80 -1.48
C SER A 122 17.15 1.46 -1.10
N PRO A 123 17.51 1.24 0.18
CA PRO A 123 18.90 0.89 0.54
C PRO A 123 19.33 -0.47 0.01
N LEU A 124 18.41 -1.43 -0.12
CA LEU A 124 18.70 -2.76 -0.65
C LEU A 124 19.03 -2.70 -2.14
N LEU A 125 18.28 -1.90 -2.90
CA LEU A 125 18.44 -1.73 -4.34
C LEU A 125 19.67 -0.89 -4.67
N SER A 126 19.90 0.21 -3.95
CA SER A 126 21.08 1.07 -4.18
C SER A 126 22.40 0.37 -3.87
N SER A 127 22.38 -0.66 -3.03
CA SER A 127 23.55 -1.49 -2.72
C SER A 127 23.94 -2.44 -3.84
N ILE A 128 23.11 -2.65 -4.87
CA ILE A 128 23.43 -3.56 -5.99
C ILE A 128 24.36 -2.85 -6.98
N PRO A 129 25.60 -3.33 -7.18
CA PRO A 129 26.53 -2.74 -8.14
C PRO A 129 25.95 -2.77 -9.56
N GLN A 130 26.14 -1.70 -10.32
CA GLN A 130 25.82 -1.56 -11.77
C GLN A 130 24.33 -1.53 -12.13
N VAL A 131 23.45 -2.26 -11.44
CA VAL A 131 22.02 -2.36 -11.77
C VAL A 131 21.11 -1.63 -10.77
N GLY A 132 21.62 -1.31 -9.58
CA GLY A 132 20.83 -0.72 -8.49
C GLY A 132 20.10 0.57 -8.85
N GLY A 133 20.75 1.46 -9.60
CA GLY A 133 20.15 2.71 -10.07
C GLY A 133 18.94 2.49 -11.00
N TYR A 134 19.06 1.57 -11.97
CA TYR A 134 17.97 1.24 -12.88
C TYR A 134 16.80 0.57 -12.16
N LEU A 135 17.07 -0.37 -11.23
CA LEU A 135 16.02 -0.96 -10.42
C LEU A 135 15.31 0.08 -9.54
N MET A 136 16.05 1.03 -8.95
CA MET A 136 15.47 2.07 -8.11
C MET A 136 14.53 2.98 -8.91
N VAL A 137 14.88 3.32 -10.15
CA VAL A 137 14.02 4.10 -11.04
C VAL A 137 12.73 3.33 -11.36
N ILE A 138 12.84 2.05 -11.72
CA ILE A 138 11.69 1.19 -12.04
C ILE A 138 10.76 1.06 -10.83
N VAL A 139 11.31 0.81 -9.63
CA VAL A 139 10.54 0.69 -8.39
C VAL A 139 9.88 2.01 -8.02
N SER A 140 10.58 3.13 -8.14
CA SER A 140 10.02 4.46 -7.84
C SER A 140 8.88 4.83 -8.77
N LEU A 141 9.03 4.59 -10.08
CA LEU A 141 7.97 4.80 -11.08
C LEU A 141 6.76 3.89 -10.82
N SER A 142 7.01 2.63 -10.48
CA SER A 142 5.95 1.67 -10.16
C SER A 142 5.19 2.09 -8.90
N ALA A 143 5.91 2.49 -7.85
CA ALA A 143 5.32 2.99 -6.60
C ALA A 143 4.47 4.25 -6.85
N LEU A 144 4.97 5.18 -7.69
CA LEU A 144 4.22 6.36 -8.09
C LEU A 144 2.94 6.01 -8.85
N GLY A 145 3.00 5.07 -9.79
CA GLY A 145 1.82 4.60 -10.53
C GLY A 145 0.76 3.98 -9.61
N ILE A 146 1.19 3.11 -8.69
CA ILE A 146 0.30 2.50 -7.68
C ILE A 146 -0.31 3.59 -6.78
N PHE A 147 0.49 4.56 -6.35
CA PHE A 147 0.04 5.67 -5.52
C PHE A 147 -1.07 6.48 -6.18
N LEU A 148 -0.91 6.83 -7.47
CA LEU A 148 -1.93 7.56 -8.23
C LEU A 148 -3.24 6.77 -8.37
N ILE A 149 -3.16 5.47 -8.65
CA ILE A 149 -4.35 4.60 -8.74
C ILE A 149 -5.10 4.56 -7.40
N LEU A 150 -4.37 4.44 -6.28
CA LEU A 150 -4.98 4.38 -4.96
C LEU A 150 -5.62 5.73 -4.55
N ILE A 151 -4.97 6.85 -4.85
CA ILE A 151 -5.58 8.18 -4.67
C ILE A 151 -6.87 8.32 -5.46
N TYR A 152 -6.88 7.86 -6.71
CA TYR A 152 -8.07 7.90 -7.55
C TYR A 152 -9.23 7.09 -6.95
N ASP A 153 -8.97 5.88 -6.43
CA ASP A 153 -10.02 5.07 -5.82
C ASP A 153 -10.57 5.72 -4.54
N ILE A 154 -9.70 6.27 -3.68
CA ILE A 154 -10.12 7.02 -2.49
C ILE A 154 -10.99 8.22 -2.89
N GLY A 155 -10.56 9.00 -3.88
CA GLY A 155 -11.30 10.17 -4.37
C GLY A 155 -12.71 9.80 -4.83
N LYS A 156 -12.85 8.71 -5.58
CA LYS A 156 -14.16 8.19 -6.02
C LYS A 156 -15.06 7.80 -4.86
N VAL A 157 -14.53 7.13 -3.85
CA VAL A 157 -15.30 6.70 -2.67
C VAL A 157 -15.71 7.90 -1.81
N VAL A 158 -14.78 8.83 -1.57
CA VAL A 158 -15.01 10.06 -0.81
C VAL A 158 -16.09 10.91 -1.48
N HIS A 159 -16.04 11.08 -2.80
CA HIS A 159 -17.06 11.82 -3.55
C HIS A 159 -18.47 11.22 -3.37
N GLY A 160 -18.60 9.90 -3.40
CA GLY A 160 -19.88 9.22 -3.15
C GLY A 160 -20.45 9.52 -1.76
N VAL A 161 -19.61 9.46 -0.72
CA VAL A 161 -20.03 9.74 0.66
C VAL A 161 -20.37 11.22 0.87
N LEU A 162 -19.58 12.12 0.29
CA LEU A 162 -19.84 13.56 0.36
C LEU A 162 -21.18 13.92 -0.28
N HIS A 163 -21.50 13.33 -1.42
CA HIS A 163 -22.76 13.65 -2.11
C HIS A 163 -24.00 13.32 -1.27
N GLU A 164 -23.98 12.17 -0.57
CA GLU A 164 -25.07 11.76 0.33
C GLU A 164 -25.17 12.64 1.59
N LYS A 165 -24.05 13.07 2.16
CA LYS A 165 -24.05 13.96 3.34
C LYS A 165 -24.45 15.38 2.97
N THR A 166 -23.95 15.93 1.87
CA THR A 166 -24.28 17.28 1.40
C THR A 166 -25.78 17.40 1.09
N ARG A 167 -26.39 16.35 0.52
CA ARG A 167 -27.85 16.34 0.27
C ARG A 167 -28.66 16.40 1.56
N ARG A 168 -28.31 15.63 2.60
CA ARG A 168 -28.98 15.71 3.91
C ARG A 168 -28.81 17.08 4.58
N ILE A 169 -27.64 17.70 4.42
CA ILE A 169 -27.39 19.04 4.94
C ILE A 169 -28.24 20.06 4.19
N ALA A 170 -28.33 19.97 2.86
CA ALA A 170 -29.18 20.83 2.05
C ALA A 170 -30.66 20.71 2.42
N ASP A 171 -31.17 19.48 2.60
CA ASP A 171 -32.55 19.23 2.99
C ASP A 171 -32.85 19.77 4.41
N TRP A 172 -31.91 19.63 5.35
CA TRP A 172 -32.06 20.19 6.70
C TRP A 172 -32.09 21.72 6.70
N ILE A 173 -31.22 22.35 5.91
CA ILE A 173 -31.19 23.81 5.75
C ILE A 173 -32.47 24.31 5.07
N GLY A 174 -32.97 23.58 4.05
CA GLY A 174 -34.22 23.88 3.37
C GLY A 174 -35.42 23.86 4.31
N ASN A 175 -35.57 22.80 5.11
CA ASN A 175 -36.65 22.69 6.09
C ASN A 175 -36.59 23.77 7.17
N LEU A 176 -35.41 24.16 7.64
CA LEU A 176 -35.26 25.25 8.61
C LEU A 176 -35.69 26.61 8.05
N LEU A 177 -35.47 26.84 6.76
CA LEU A 177 -35.89 28.06 6.07
C LEU A 177 -37.41 28.08 5.81
N GLU A 178 -37.99 26.95 5.42
CA GLU A 178 -39.44 26.81 5.25
C GLU A 178 -40.19 26.99 6.58
N GLU A 179 -39.70 26.41 7.67
CA GLU A 179 -40.33 26.54 8.99
C GLU A 179 -40.28 28.00 9.50
N LYS A 180 -39.19 28.72 9.22
CA LYS A 180 -39.09 30.17 9.49
C LYS A 180 -40.03 30.99 8.60
N GLY A 181 -40.17 30.61 7.33
CA GLY A 181 -41.05 31.26 6.36
C GLY A 181 -42.54 31.15 6.73
N TYR A 182 -42.98 29.96 7.12
CA TYR A 182 -44.35 29.69 7.58
C TYR A 182 -44.70 30.44 8.88
N ARG A 183 -43.78 30.46 9.84
CA ARG A 183 -43.99 31.12 11.14
C ARG A 183 -44.07 32.65 11.01
N ASN A 184 -43.37 33.23 10.03
CA ASN A 184 -43.40 34.68 9.75
C ASN A 184 -44.65 35.11 8.96
N SER A 185 -45.13 34.27 8.05
CA SER A 185 -46.34 34.55 7.25
C SER A 185 -47.63 34.40 8.07
N ASN A 186 -47.69 33.45 8.99
CA ASN A 186 -48.84 33.30 9.90
C ASN A 186 -48.96 34.46 10.91
N ARG A 187 -47.81 35.04 11.32
CA ARG A 187 -47.77 36.21 12.21
C ARG A 187 -48.27 37.49 11.53
N LYS A 188 -47.95 37.69 10.24
CA LYS A 188 -48.49 38.78 9.42
C LYS A 188 -49.99 38.69 9.16
N PHE A 189 -50.56 37.48 9.14
CA PHE A 189 -52.00 37.29 8.97
C PHE A 189 -52.78 37.48 10.29
N GLY A 190 -52.20 37.10 11.43
CA GLY A 190 -52.81 37.32 12.75
C GLY A 190 -52.94 38.80 13.15
N GLU A 191 -52.00 39.66 12.74
CA GLU A 191 -52.08 41.11 13.02
C GLU A 191 -53.10 41.87 12.15
N LYS A 192 -53.51 41.31 11.00
CA LYS A 192 -54.51 41.93 10.11
C LYS A 192 -55.96 41.61 10.47
N GLY A 193 -56.21 40.63 11.34
CA GLY A 193 -57.57 40.18 11.71
C GLY A 193 -58.10 40.72 13.05
N SER A 194 -57.37 41.60 13.73
CA SER A 194 -57.74 42.11 15.07
C SER A 194 -57.89 43.64 15.11
N GLY A 195 -58.28 44.24 14.00
CA GLY A 195 -58.45 45.69 13.85
C GLY A 195 -59.72 46.05 13.09
N GLU A 196 -60.86 45.51 13.52
CA GLU A 196 -62.21 46.04 13.22
C GLU A 196 -62.97 46.24 14.54
#